data_AF-A0A820VNK7-F1
#
_entry.id   AF-A0A820VNK7-F1
#
_cell.length_a   1.000
_cell.length_b   1.000
_cell.length_c   1.000
_cell.angle_alpha   90.00
_cell.angle_beta   90.00
_cell.angle_gamma   90.00
#
_symmetry.space_group_name_H-M   'P 1'
#
loop_
_entity.id
_entity.type
_entity.pdbx_description
1 polymer ?
#
loop_
_entity_poly.entity_id
_entity_poly.type
_entity_poly.pdbx_seq_one_letter_code
_entity_poly.pdbx_strand_id
1 'polypeptide(L)'
;MDAAEHYQFYLNQLLISNEASMATQVFYNCTPPSFGPMRRYTFDNYKSYHTSLNEIIHDFYLHRYEPMTLTCYVHLQCDRGSALTCLDWSEICDGKVDCLDGGRGKEHCWQLEVNDCEDDQYRCINGQCIPGTFFRDNTAIPDCLDGSDEYFKATDNRANYAIAEPVFECEDITCTHSHRFWKRPLASSCVIKPSDLLMEAMFLDKPKSVLDECWSAFLCILHVPYTRDPVCLDLCGDRACDETIRKTCPDMMYVPAVPLFFGHVYFVYTKNESKYRPNLSLKPQYVYYKEQLCGGLIANKPFLVFNNVTCHRF
;
A
#
# COMPACT_ATOMS: atom_id res chain seq x y z
N MET A 1 -19.65 19.32 -7.65
CA MET A 1 -18.66 20.33 -7.98
C MET A 1 -17.50 20.10 -7.02
N ASP A 2 -16.32 19.77 -7.54
CA ASP A 2 -15.17 19.39 -6.71
C ASP A 2 -14.46 20.61 -6.08
N ALA A 3 -13.40 20.38 -5.30
CA ALA A 3 -12.67 21.45 -4.63
C ALA A 3 -11.98 22.44 -5.60
N ALA A 4 -11.52 21.95 -6.76
CA ALA A 4 -10.88 22.76 -7.80
C ALA A 4 -11.91 23.59 -8.57
N GLU A 5 -13.05 23.00 -8.92
CA GLU A 5 -14.19 23.69 -9.54
C GLU A 5 -14.79 24.75 -8.60
N HIS A 6 -14.90 24.46 -7.31
CA HIS A 6 -15.29 25.43 -6.28
C HIS A 6 -14.30 26.61 -6.19
N TYR A 7 -13.00 26.33 -6.27
CA TYR A 7 -11.96 27.35 -6.24
C TYR A 7 -11.98 28.23 -7.50
N GLN A 8 -12.14 27.62 -8.68
CA GLN A 8 -12.26 28.36 -9.95
C GLN A 8 -13.53 29.22 -9.98
N PHE A 9 -14.65 28.70 -9.47
CA PHE A 9 -15.89 29.47 -9.31
C PHE A 9 -15.68 30.67 -8.37
N TYR A 10 -15.02 30.48 -7.23
CA TYR A 10 -14.67 31.58 -6.31
C TYR A 10 -13.80 32.66 -6.99
N LEU A 11 -12.75 32.27 -7.72
CA LEU A 11 -11.90 33.21 -8.45
C LEU A 11 -12.70 34.02 -9.49
N ASN A 12 -13.63 33.37 -10.20
CA ASN A 12 -14.49 34.03 -11.17
C ASN A 12 -15.46 35.03 -10.50
N GLN A 13 -15.98 34.73 -9.30
CA GLN A 13 -16.89 35.61 -8.57
C GLN A 13 -16.18 36.85 -7.97
N LEU A 14 -14.94 36.71 -7.50
CA LEU A 14 -14.11 37.82 -7.04
C LEU A 14 -13.85 38.88 -8.12
N LEU A 15 -13.84 38.47 -9.39
CA LEU A 15 -13.66 39.37 -10.53
C LEU A 15 -14.95 40.14 -10.89
N ILE A 16 -16.12 39.65 -10.46
CA ILE A 16 -17.43 40.12 -10.92
C ILE A 16 -18.17 40.93 -9.84
N SER A 17 -17.95 40.66 -8.55
CA SER A 17 -18.67 41.36 -7.48
C SER A 17 -17.79 41.61 -6.25
N ASN A 18 -17.82 42.84 -5.74
CA ASN A 18 -17.25 43.23 -4.44
C ASN A 18 -18.11 42.77 -3.25
N GLU A 19 -19.12 41.92 -3.47
CA GLU A 19 -20.05 41.48 -2.43
C GLU A 19 -19.92 39.98 -2.16
N ALA A 20 -19.27 39.69 -1.04
CA ALA A 20 -19.02 38.36 -0.48
C ALA A 20 -20.29 37.71 0.09
N SER A 21 -21.30 37.44 -0.73
CA SER A 21 -22.56 36.80 -0.27
C SER A 21 -22.68 35.29 -0.53
N MET A 22 -21.56 34.60 -0.80
CA MET A 22 -21.47 33.11 -0.78
C MET A 22 -20.56 32.63 0.36
N ALA A 23 -20.69 33.26 1.53
CA ALA A 23 -19.84 33.08 2.70
C ALA A 23 -20.15 31.81 3.51
N THR A 24 -19.81 30.64 2.95
CA THR A 24 -19.56 29.45 3.80
C THR A 24 -18.20 28.80 3.54
N GLN A 25 -17.54 29.07 2.41
CA GLN A 25 -16.18 28.59 2.16
C GLN A 25 -15.18 29.75 2.18
N VAL A 26 -14.38 29.82 3.24
CA VAL A 26 -13.28 30.79 3.41
C VAL A 26 -12.09 30.32 2.59
N PHE A 27 -11.82 30.98 1.46
CA PHE A 27 -10.58 30.80 0.72
C PHE A 27 -9.52 31.75 1.28
N TYR A 28 -8.37 31.19 1.65
CA TYR A 28 -7.30 31.94 2.32
C TYR A 28 -6.32 32.47 1.28
N ASN A 29 -5.84 33.71 1.45
CA ASN A 29 -4.70 34.21 0.69
C ASN A 29 -3.48 33.35 1.03
N CYS A 30 -3.05 32.48 0.12
CA CYS A 30 -1.95 31.56 0.33
C CYS A 30 -0.66 32.18 -0.22
N THR A 31 0.43 32.13 0.55
CA THR A 31 1.75 32.48 0.02
C THR A 31 2.33 31.24 -0.68
N PRO A 32 2.83 31.34 -1.93
CA PRO A 32 3.55 30.23 -2.55
C PRO A 32 4.65 29.69 -1.63
N PRO A 33 4.84 28.35 -1.52
CA PRO A 33 4.23 27.30 -2.35
C PRO A 33 2.87 26.77 -1.86
N SER A 34 2.28 27.34 -0.81
CA SER A 34 1.02 26.81 -0.25
C SER A 34 -0.19 27.18 -1.12
N PHE A 35 -1.19 26.30 -1.16
CA PHE A 35 -2.46 26.53 -1.87
C PHE A 35 -3.65 25.79 -1.23
N GLY A 36 -4.85 26.08 -1.73
CA GLY A 36 -6.11 25.44 -1.34
C GLY A 36 -6.78 25.98 -0.06
N PRO A 37 -7.91 25.39 0.34
CA PRO A 37 -8.65 25.80 1.53
C PRO A 37 -7.77 25.71 2.77
N MET A 38 -7.73 26.79 3.56
CA MET A 38 -6.90 26.87 4.77
C MET A 38 -5.39 26.59 4.56
N ARG A 39 -4.83 26.82 3.35
CA ARG A 39 -3.40 26.58 3.04
C ARG A 39 -2.96 25.12 3.29
N ARG A 40 -3.86 24.16 3.08
CA ARG A 40 -3.62 22.75 3.42
C ARG A 40 -2.72 22.01 2.44
N TYR A 41 -2.49 22.54 1.24
CA TYR A 41 -1.64 21.91 0.23
C TYR A 41 -0.39 22.74 -0.02
N THR A 42 0.68 22.08 -0.47
CA THR A 42 1.96 22.70 -0.82
C THR A 42 2.56 21.98 -2.02
N PHE A 43 3.35 22.68 -2.81
CA PHE A 43 4.17 22.07 -3.87
C PHE A 43 5.53 21.66 -3.32
N ASP A 44 5.81 20.36 -3.28
CA ASP A 44 7.06 19.81 -2.73
C ASP A 44 8.30 20.24 -3.52
N ASN A 45 8.18 20.40 -4.85
CA ASN A 45 9.27 20.80 -5.75
C ASN A 45 9.23 22.27 -6.17
N TYR A 46 8.59 23.14 -5.38
CA TYR A 46 8.55 24.56 -5.71
C TYR A 46 9.93 25.23 -5.64
N LYS A 47 10.29 25.92 -6.72
CA LYS A 47 11.43 26.84 -6.77
C LYS A 47 10.92 28.25 -6.92
N SER A 48 11.55 29.19 -6.24
CA SER A 48 11.15 30.61 -6.26
C SER A 48 11.25 31.29 -7.62
N TYR A 49 11.94 30.67 -8.58
CA TYR A 49 12.06 31.16 -9.96
C TYR A 49 10.99 30.58 -10.90
N HIS A 50 10.16 29.65 -10.46
CA HIS A 50 9.04 29.17 -11.26
C HIS A 50 8.01 30.30 -11.43
N THR A 51 7.70 30.62 -12.69
CA THR A 51 6.82 31.72 -13.08
C THR A 51 5.40 31.27 -13.38
N SER A 52 5.18 29.96 -13.54
CA SER A 52 3.86 29.38 -13.84
C SER A 52 3.68 27.99 -13.22
N LEU A 53 2.41 27.58 -13.07
CA LEU A 53 2.06 26.22 -12.65
C LEU A 53 2.63 25.17 -13.61
N ASN A 54 2.65 25.45 -14.91
CA ASN A 54 3.20 24.54 -15.92
C ASN A 54 4.69 24.29 -15.71
N GLU A 55 5.47 25.30 -15.32
CA GLU A 55 6.90 25.12 -14.99
C GLU A 55 7.07 24.26 -13.73
N ILE A 56 6.23 24.46 -12.71
CA ILE A 56 6.26 23.63 -11.49
C ILE A 56 5.95 22.17 -11.81
N ILE A 57 4.90 21.91 -12.60
CA ILE A 57 4.51 20.56 -13.02
C ILE A 57 5.60 19.92 -13.88
N HIS A 58 6.15 20.66 -14.83
CA HIS A 58 7.23 20.16 -15.69
C HIS A 58 8.48 19.80 -14.87
N ASP A 59 8.91 20.67 -13.94
CA ASP A 59 10.04 20.39 -13.05
C ASP A 59 9.77 19.20 -12.13
N PHE A 60 8.52 19.03 -11.67
CA PHE A 60 8.10 17.88 -10.89
C PHE A 60 8.28 16.57 -11.67
N TYR A 61 7.82 16.47 -12.92
CA TYR A 61 7.99 15.26 -13.72
C TYR A 61 9.42 15.06 -14.27
N LEU A 62 10.25 16.11 -14.33
CA LEU A 62 11.68 15.96 -14.64
C LEU A 62 12.46 15.25 -13.53
N HIS A 63 12.04 15.42 -12.28
CA HIS A 63 12.65 14.76 -11.13
C HIS A 63 11.82 13.53 -10.77
N ARG A 64 12.43 12.33 -10.78
CA ARG A 64 11.69 11.12 -10.39
C ARG A 64 11.12 11.28 -8.98
N TYR A 65 9.80 11.25 -8.88
CA TYR A 65 9.11 11.19 -7.61
C TYR A 65 9.38 9.82 -6.98
N GLU A 66 9.94 9.82 -5.77
CA GLU A 66 10.16 8.61 -4.99
C GLU A 66 9.59 8.84 -3.59
N PRO A 67 8.37 8.38 -3.30
CA PRO A 67 7.79 8.53 -1.98
C PRO A 67 8.63 7.75 -0.96
N MET A 68 8.94 8.40 0.16
CA MET A 68 9.69 7.83 1.28
C MET A 68 8.80 7.46 2.47
N THR A 69 7.52 7.86 2.42
CA THR A 69 6.55 7.69 3.50
C THR A 69 5.26 7.10 2.95
N LEU A 70 4.57 6.32 3.77
CA LEU A 70 3.23 5.83 3.46
C LEU A 70 2.22 6.98 3.56
N THR A 71 1.30 7.05 2.58
CA THR A 71 0.11 7.88 2.67
C THR A 71 -0.99 7.07 3.34
N CYS A 72 -1.57 7.61 4.42
CA CYS A 72 -2.57 6.90 5.21
C CYS A 72 -3.97 7.43 4.92
N TYR A 73 -4.93 6.53 4.75
CA TYR A 73 -6.33 6.84 4.77
C TYR A 73 -6.79 7.10 6.22
N VAL A 74 -7.01 8.37 6.54
CA VAL A 74 -7.24 8.81 7.94
C VAL A 74 -8.70 8.75 8.39
N HIS A 75 -9.65 8.58 7.47
CA HIS A 75 -11.08 8.59 7.78
C HIS A 75 -11.59 7.27 8.34
N LEU A 76 -10.77 6.22 8.29
CA LEU A 76 -11.09 4.92 8.84
C LEU A 76 -9.98 4.50 9.81
N GLN A 77 -10.36 4.21 11.05
CA GLN A 77 -9.43 3.62 12.01
C GLN A 77 -9.20 2.15 11.66
N CYS A 78 -7.94 1.79 11.48
CA CYS A 78 -7.51 0.45 11.09
C CYS A 78 -6.24 0.09 11.85
N ASP A 79 -6.24 -1.03 12.57
CA ASP A 79 -5.02 -1.60 13.13
C ASP A 79 -4.41 -2.56 12.11
N ARG A 80 -3.20 -2.26 11.60
CA ARG A 80 -2.46 -3.14 10.68
C ARG A 80 -1.40 -4.00 11.39
N GLY A 81 -1.38 -3.97 12.72
CA GLY A 81 -0.43 -4.70 13.57
C GLY A 81 0.87 -3.96 13.82
N SER A 82 1.23 -3.01 12.96
CA SER A 82 2.38 -2.12 13.12
C SER A 82 1.96 -0.66 13.20
N ALA A 83 2.53 0.09 14.14
CA ALA A 83 2.33 1.53 14.24
C ALA A 83 2.97 2.32 13.09
N LEU A 84 3.87 1.67 12.33
CA LEU A 84 4.51 2.24 11.14
C LEU A 84 3.72 1.96 9.86
N THR A 85 2.67 1.16 9.94
CA THR A 85 1.81 0.79 8.81
C THR A 85 0.43 1.42 8.96
N CYS A 86 -0.20 1.70 7.84
CA CYS A 86 -1.55 2.24 7.80
C CYS A 86 -2.28 1.78 6.56
N LEU A 87 -3.60 1.97 6.55
CA LEU A 87 -4.45 1.62 5.41
C LEU A 87 -4.26 2.65 4.30
N ASP A 88 -4.10 2.19 3.07
CA ASP A 88 -4.17 3.00 1.86
C ASP A 88 -5.63 3.08 1.36
N TRP A 89 -5.97 4.15 0.62
CA TRP A 89 -7.33 4.32 0.12
C TRP A 89 -7.77 3.16 -0.79
N SER A 90 -6.85 2.59 -1.57
CA SER A 90 -7.12 1.51 -2.53
C SER A 90 -7.44 0.17 -1.85
N GLU A 91 -7.24 0.08 -0.53
CA GLU A 91 -7.49 -1.12 0.27
C GLU A 91 -8.89 -1.09 0.91
N ILE A 92 -9.67 -0.03 0.71
CA ILE A 92 -11.05 0.07 1.20
C ILE A 92 -11.96 -0.74 0.27
N CYS A 93 -12.79 -1.63 0.83
CA CYS A 93 -13.72 -2.47 0.05
C CYS A 93 -13.10 -3.31 -1.08
N ASP A 94 -11.78 -3.47 -1.09
CA ASP A 94 -11.02 -4.22 -2.11
C ASP A 94 -11.15 -5.77 -2.04
N GLY A 95 -12.03 -6.29 -1.17
CA GLY A 95 -12.20 -7.72 -0.90
C GLY A 95 -11.14 -8.40 -0.02
N LYS A 96 -10.08 -7.72 0.42
CA LYS A 96 -9.00 -8.26 1.28
C LYS A 96 -9.09 -7.74 2.71
N VAL A 97 -9.07 -8.61 3.72
CA VAL A 97 -9.10 -8.14 5.12
C VAL A 97 -7.70 -7.70 5.56
N ASP A 98 -7.45 -6.39 5.52
CA ASP A 98 -6.18 -5.79 5.94
C ASP A 98 -6.16 -5.35 7.42
N CYS A 99 -7.29 -4.89 7.94
CA CYS A 99 -7.41 -4.40 9.32
C CYS A 99 -7.63 -5.54 10.33
N LEU A 100 -6.79 -5.61 11.35
CA LEU A 100 -6.79 -6.60 12.42
C LEU A 100 -7.90 -6.40 13.45
N ASP A 101 -8.42 -5.18 13.57
CA ASP A 101 -9.46 -4.77 14.51
C ASP A 101 -10.88 -5.08 14.01
N GLY A 102 -11.08 -6.28 13.45
CA GLY A 102 -12.37 -6.78 13.00
C GLY A 102 -12.69 -6.52 11.52
N GLY A 103 -11.69 -6.20 10.70
CA GLY A 103 -11.89 -6.01 9.27
C GLY A 103 -12.66 -4.74 8.91
N ARG A 104 -12.52 -3.66 9.69
CA ARG A 104 -13.21 -2.38 9.51
C ARG A 104 -13.12 -1.80 8.10
N GLY A 105 -12.02 -2.05 7.39
CA GLY A 105 -11.85 -1.74 5.96
C GLY A 105 -12.93 -2.30 5.03
N LYS A 106 -13.76 -3.23 5.54
CA LYS A 106 -14.82 -3.94 4.82
C LYS A 106 -16.22 -3.70 5.38
N GLU A 107 -16.35 -2.89 6.41
CA GLU A 107 -17.67 -2.57 6.95
C GLU A 107 -18.47 -1.76 5.93
N HIS A 108 -19.75 -2.13 5.75
CA HIS A 108 -20.70 -1.42 4.89
C HIS A 108 -20.36 -1.33 3.40
N CYS A 109 -19.35 -2.06 2.89
CA CYS A 109 -19.00 -2.07 1.47
C CYS A 109 -20.16 -2.48 0.54
N TRP A 110 -21.05 -3.34 1.01
CA TRP A 110 -22.25 -3.73 0.28
C TRP A 110 -23.14 -2.54 -0.09
N GLN A 111 -23.10 -1.43 0.66
CA GLN A 111 -23.88 -0.23 0.33
C GLN A 111 -23.34 0.46 -0.93
N LEU A 112 -22.04 0.38 -1.15
CA LEU A 112 -21.40 0.84 -2.37
C LEU A 112 -21.70 -0.15 -3.50
N GLU A 113 -21.53 -1.45 -3.25
CA GLU A 113 -21.64 -2.51 -4.27
C GLU A 113 -23.06 -2.91 -4.67
N VAL A 114 -24.12 -2.41 -4.04
CA VAL A 114 -25.54 -2.77 -4.33
C VAL A 114 -26.38 -1.56 -4.75
N ASN A 115 -25.77 -0.40 -4.94
CA ASN A 115 -26.47 0.78 -5.45
C ASN A 115 -26.98 0.59 -6.90
N ASP A 116 -28.03 1.32 -7.27
CA ASP A 116 -28.48 1.46 -8.65
C ASP A 116 -28.00 2.81 -9.21
N CYS A 117 -27.56 2.81 -10.47
CA CYS A 117 -27.20 4.03 -11.19
C CYS A 117 -28.38 4.53 -12.03
N GLU A 118 -28.34 5.80 -12.43
CA GLU A 118 -29.34 6.36 -13.35
C GLU A 118 -29.25 5.73 -14.75
N ASP A 119 -30.33 5.82 -15.55
CA ASP A 119 -30.44 5.15 -16.86
C ASP A 119 -29.35 5.58 -17.86
N ASP A 120 -28.78 6.77 -17.72
CA ASP A 120 -27.72 7.33 -18.56
C ASP A 120 -26.30 7.08 -18.02
N GLN A 121 -26.16 6.26 -16.98
CA GLN A 121 -24.91 5.97 -16.31
C GLN A 121 -24.45 4.52 -16.53
N TYR A 122 -23.14 4.33 -16.52
CA TYR A 122 -22.52 3.02 -16.40
C TYR A 122 -22.17 2.73 -14.93
N ARG A 123 -22.39 1.49 -14.52
CA ARG A 123 -22.13 1.02 -13.17
C ARG A 123 -20.86 0.18 -13.13
N CYS A 124 -19.83 0.69 -12.46
CA CYS A 124 -18.59 0.00 -12.19
C CYS A 124 -18.81 -1.21 -11.24
N ILE A 125 -17.87 -2.16 -11.20
CA ILE A 125 -17.97 -3.37 -10.34
C ILE A 125 -17.94 -2.99 -8.85
N ASN A 126 -17.18 -1.97 -8.48
CA ASN A 126 -17.11 -1.39 -7.14
C ASN A 126 -18.36 -0.56 -6.76
N GLY A 127 -19.33 -0.44 -7.67
CA GLY A 127 -20.56 0.31 -7.48
C GLY A 127 -20.49 1.80 -7.82
N GLN A 128 -19.35 2.33 -8.26
CA GLN A 128 -19.28 3.70 -8.77
C GLN A 128 -20.20 3.87 -10.00
N CYS A 129 -20.96 4.96 -10.04
CA CYS A 129 -21.74 5.36 -11.21
C CYS A 129 -20.98 6.43 -11.98
N ILE A 130 -20.66 6.15 -13.23
CA ILE A 130 -20.03 7.11 -14.15
C ILE A 130 -21.00 7.44 -15.29
N PRO A 131 -20.91 8.61 -15.94
CA PRO A 131 -21.65 8.88 -17.16
C PRO A 131 -21.47 7.76 -18.19
N GLY A 132 -22.56 7.30 -18.81
CA GLY A 132 -22.51 6.20 -19.78
C GLY A 132 -21.65 6.50 -21.01
N THR A 133 -21.35 7.78 -21.26
CA THR A 133 -20.41 8.21 -22.30
C THR A 133 -18.95 7.84 -22.01
N PHE A 134 -18.60 7.59 -20.76
CA PHE A 134 -17.27 7.15 -20.33
C PHE A 134 -17.11 5.63 -20.31
N PHE A 135 -18.17 4.89 -20.67
CA PHE A 135 -18.04 3.45 -20.81
C PHE A 135 -17.27 3.11 -22.09
N ARG A 136 -16.04 2.59 -21.95
CA ARG A 136 -15.17 2.16 -23.07
C ARG A 136 -14.83 3.28 -24.01
N ASP A 137 -14.70 4.49 -23.49
CA ASP A 137 -14.36 5.66 -24.29
C ASP A 137 -12.84 5.72 -24.54
N ASN A 138 -12.05 5.34 -23.56
CA ASN A 138 -10.60 5.36 -23.63
C ASN A 138 -9.99 4.27 -22.76
N THR A 139 -9.50 3.21 -23.42
CA THR A 139 -8.83 2.12 -22.72
C THR A 139 -7.79 2.63 -21.74
N ALA A 140 -6.98 3.64 -22.09
CA ALA A 140 -5.83 4.10 -21.32
C ALA A 140 -6.18 4.74 -19.97
N ILE A 141 -7.37 5.34 -19.84
CA ILE A 141 -7.76 6.22 -18.75
C ILE A 141 -9.07 5.68 -18.18
N PRO A 142 -9.04 4.78 -17.19
CA PRO A 142 -10.26 4.29 -16.60
C PRO A 142 -10.91 5.37 -15.73
N ASP A 143 -12.21 5.56 -15.89
CA ASP A 143 -13.03 6.43 -15.05
C ASP A 143 -13.58 5.69 -13.82
N CYS A 144 -13.71 4.36 -13.91
CA CYS A 144 -13.97 3.54 -12.74
C CYS A 144 -12.70 3.38 -11.90
N LEU A 145 -12.80 3.55 -10.56
CA LEU A 145 -11.70 3.29 -9.63
C LEU A 145 -11.24 1.81 -9.64
N ASP A 146 -12.03 0.89 -10.18
CA ASP A 146 -11.66 -0.53 -10.37
C ASP A 146 -11.29 -0.88 -11.82
N GLY A 147 -11.31 0.13 -12.71
CA GLY A 147 -11.07 0.03 -14.15
C GLY A 147 -12.06 -0.85 -14.92
N SER A 148 -13.23 -1.15 -14.36
CA SER A 148 -14.20 -2.09 -14.94
C SER A 148 -15.00 -1.54 -16.13
N ASP A 149 -14.94 -0.25 -16.38
CA ASP A 149 -15.40 0.42 -17.60
C ASP A 149 -14.55 0.06 -18.81
N GLU A 150 -13.24 -0.15 -18.62
CA GLU A 150 -12.30 -0.30 -19.72
C GLU A 150 -11.90 -1.75 -20.06
N TYR A 151 -11.69 -2.01 -21.35
CA TYR A 151 -11.16 -3.30 -21.79
C TYR A 151 -9.64 -3.37 -21.62
N PHE A 152 -9.20 -4.06 -20.57
CA PHE A 152 -7.79 -4.46 -20.45
C PHE A 152 -7.44 -5.48 -21.54
N LYS A 153 -6.86 -5.02 -22.65
CA LYS A 153 -6.22 -5.95 -23.60
C LYS A 153 -5.05 -6.60 -22.88
N ALA A 154 -4.99 -7.92 -22.95
CA ALA A 154 -3.88 -8.77 -22.52
C ALA A 154 -2.47 -8.20 -22.84
N THR A 155 -2.33 -7.47 -23.94
CA THR A 155 -1.07 -6.89 -24.43
C THR A 155 -0.85 -5.45 -23.98
N ASP A 156 -1.76 -4.86 -23.22
CA ASP A 156 -1.63 -3.50 -22.73
C ASP A 156 -0.61 -3.49 -21.59
N ASN A 157 0.62 -3.18 -21.97
CA ASN A 157 1.79 -3.09 -21.11
C ASN A 157 1.69 -1.91 -20.12
N ARG A 158 0.52 -1.52 -19.63
CA ARG A 158 0.40 -0.51 -18.57
C ARG A 158 1.06 -0.96 -17.26
N ALA A 159 1.20 -2.26 -17.06
CA ALA A 159 2.06 -2.81 -16.01
C ALA A 159 3.57 -2.51 -16.18
N ASN A 160 4.03 -2.12 -17.38
CA ASN A 160 5.40 -1.60 -17.59
C ASN A 160 5.49 -0.09 -17.35
N TYR A 161 4.36 0.61 -17.24
CA TYR A 161 4.26 2.04 -16.94
C TYR A 161 3.87 2.33 -15.48
N ALA A 162 4.03 1.35 -14.57
CA ALA A 162 4.18 1.62 -13.14
C ALA A 162 5.54 2.31 -12.87
N ILE A 163 5.84 3.35 -13.65
CA ILE A 163 6.87 4.34 -13.40
C ILE A 163 6.41 5.06 -12.13
N ALA A 164 7.34 5.36 -11.23
CA ALA A 164 7.08 6.00 -9.94
C ALA A 164 6.52 7.44 -10.04
N GLU A 165 6.03 7.85 -11.21
CA GLU A 165 5.47 9.17 -11.46
C GLU A 165 3.97 9.15 -11.14
N PRO A 166 3.48 10.06 -10.28
CA PRO A 166 2.06 10.17 -9.98
C PRO A 166 1.28 10.53 -11.24
N VAL A 167 0.41 9.62 -11.66
CA VAL A 167 -0.51 9.80 -12.78
C VAL A 167 -1.86 9.18 -12.44
N PHE A 168 -2.93 9.78 -12.92
CA PHE A 168 -4.29 9.34 -12.63
C PHE A 168 -4.54 7.89 -13.09
N GLU A 169 -3.87 7.43 -14.16
CA GLU A 169 -3.99 6.04 -14.62
C GLU A 169 -3.49 4.99 -13.61
N CYS A 170 -2.76 5.40 -12.57
CA CYS A 170 -2.20 4.52 -11.55
C CYS A 170 -2.64 4.90 -10.12
N GLU A 171 -2.73 6.19 -9.82
CA GLU A 171 -3.01 6.69 -8.47
C GLU A 171 -4.50 6.72 -8.14
N ASP A 172 -5.37 6.80 -9.15
CA ASP A 172 -6.84 6.90 -8.98
C ASP A 172 -7.55 5.57 -9.28
N ILE A 173 -6.81 4.48 -9.46
CA ILE A 173 -7.38 3.15 -9.68
C ILE A 173 -6.81 2.11 -8.72
N THR A 174 -7.58 1.05 -8.52
CA THR A 174 -7.23 -0.11 -7.70
C THR A 174 -6.76 -1.26 -8.59
N CYS A 175 -5.66 -1.90 -8.21
CA CYS A 175 -5.05 -3.03 -8.92
C CYS A 175 -5.37 -4.38 -8.25
N THR A 176 -6.58 -4.53 -7.74
CA THR A 176 -7.07 -5.72 -7.03
C THR A 176 -7.23 -6.94 -7.95
N HIS A 177 -7.61 -6.68 -9.21
CA HIS A 177 -7.98 -7.71 -10.20
C HIS A 177 -7.02 -7.84 -11.39
N SER A 178 -5.88 -7.15 -11.41
CA SER A 178 -4.92 -7.24 -12.52
C SER A 178 -4.35 -8.65 -12.65
N HIS A 179 -4.73 -9.34 -13.74
CA HIS A 179 -4.47 -10.76 -13.95
C HIS A 179 -3.04 -11.12 -14.39
N ARG A 180 -2.12 -10.16 -14.58
CA ARG A 180 -0.87 -10.44 -15.31
C ARG A 180 0.46 -10.22 -14.60
N PHE A 181 0.55 -9.41 -13.55
CA PHE A 181 1.84 -9.16 -12.90
C PHE A 181 1.69 -9.09 -11.39
N TRP A 182 2.43 -9.95 -10.68
CA TRP A 182 2.57 -10.04 -9.21
C TRP A 182 1.34 -9.51 -8.46
N LYS A 183 0.36 -10.37 -8.16
CA LYS A 183 -0.66 -10.05 -7.15
C LYS A 183 0.09 -9.53 -5.93
N ARG A 184 0.05 -8.21 -5.69
CA ARG A 184 0.62 -7.58 -4.50
C ARG A 184 -0.26 -8.03 -3.36
N PRO A 185 0.23 -8.95 -2.51
CA PRO A 185 -0.68 -9.65 -1.63
C PRO A 185 -1.08 -8.76 -0.45
N LEU A 186 -0.32 -7.69 -0.18
CA LEU A 186 -0.44 -6.83 1.00
C LEU A 186 -0.93 -5.41 0.70
N ALA A 187 -1.10 -5.06 -0.57
CA ALA A 187 -1.55 -3.75 -1.01
C ALA A 187 -2.39 -3.88 -2.27
N SER A 188 -3.23 -2.88 -2.53
CA SER A 188 -4.11 -2.84 -3.70
C SER A 188 -3.85 -1.66 -4.64
N SER A 189 -2.91 -0.79 -4.30
CA SER A 189 -2.44 0.28 -5.17
C SER A 189 -1.72 -0.29 -6.41
N CYS A 190 -1.89 0.39 -7.54
CA CYS A 190 -1.15 0.10 -8.76
C CYS A 190 0.31 0.56 -8.70
N VAL A 191 0.65 1.41 -7.73
CA VAL A 191 1.99 1.98 -7.54
C VAL A 191 2.87 1.04 -6.73
N ILE A 192 4.11 0.87 -7.18
CA ILE A 192 5.05 -0.10 -6.58
C ILE A 192 5.53 0.35 -5.21
N LYS A 193 5.90 1.62 -5.09
CA LYS A 193 6.65 2.13 -3.95
C LYS A 193 5.88 2.09 -2.62
N PRO A 194 4.58 2.43 -2.54
CA PRO A 194 3.81 2.29 -1.30
C PRO A 194 3.79 0.85 -0.77
N SER A 195 3.65 -0.14 -1.66
CA SER A 195 3.69 -1.55 -1.28
C SER A 195 5.06 -1.97 -0.75
N ASP A 196 6.14 -1.42 -1.29
CA ASP A 196 7.49 -1.68 -0.78
C ASP A 196 7.64 -1.05 0.61
N LEU A 197 7.29 0.23 0.78
CA LEU A 197 7.33 0.92 2.08
C LEU A 197 6.49 0.22 3.15
N LEU A 198 5.33 -0.31 2.78
CA LEU A 198 4.48 -1.10 3.67
C LEU A 198 5.21 -2.37 4.14
N MET A 199 5.83 -3.09 3.20
CA MET A 199 6.66 -4.24 3.53
C MET A 199 7.82 -3.85 4.44
N GLU A 200 8.57 -2.78 4.12
CA GLU A 200 9.67 -2.31 4.94
C GLU A 200 9.22 -2.03 6.38
N ALA A 201 8.12 -1.29 6.55
CA ALA A 201 7.52 -0.99 7.85
C ALA A 201 7.15 -2.25 8.66
N MET A 202 6.58 -3.28 8.01
CA MET A 202 6.23 -4.53 8.68
C MET A 202 7.46 -5.29 9.24
N PHE A 203 8.61 -5.22 8.58
CA PHE A 203 9.85 -5.89 9.03
C PHE A 203 10.64 -5.07 10.08
N LEU A 204 10.38 -3.78 10.21
CA LEU A 204 11.00 -2.93 11.24
C LEU A 204 10.43 -3.19 12.63
N ASP A 205 9.21 -3.70 12.73
CA ASP A 205 8.59 -4.00 14.01
C ASP A 205 9.14 -5.28 14.64
N LYS A 206 9.97 -5.08 15.68
CA LYS A 206 10.59 -6.16 16.45
C LYS A 206 9.77 -6.50 17.71
N PRO A 207 9.52 -7.77 18.02
CA PRO A 207 8.92 -8.17 19.29
C PRO A 207 9.83 -7.83 20.47
N LYS A 208 9.25 -7.30 21.57
CA LYS A 208 10.02 -6.96 22.79
C LYS A 208 10.75 -8.15 23.41
N SER A 209 10.26 -9.37 23.20
CA SER A 209 10.86 -10.61 23.71
C SER A 209 12.07 -11.09 22.92
N VAL A 210 12.35 -10.49 21.76
CA VAL A 210 13.47 -10.88 20.87
C VAL A 210 14.60 -9.88 21.02
N LEU A 211 15.83 -10.38 21.22
CA LEU A 211 17.05 -9.59 21.31
C LEU A 211 17.38 -8.92 19.97
N ASP A 212 17.98 -7.72 20.00
CA ASP A 212 18.31 -6.93 18.80
C ASP A 212 19.26 -7.68 17.87
N GLU A 213 20.30 -8.30 18.42
CA GLU A 213 21.27 -9.13 17.67
C GLU A 213 20.58 -10.28 16.93
N CYS A 214 19.58 -10.89 17.56
CA CYS A 214 18.80 -11.97 16.95
C CYS A 214 17.92 -11.45 15.81
N TRP A 215 17.23 -10.33 16.03
CA TRP A 215 16.35 -9.73 15.02
C TRP A 215 17.15 -9.30 13.79
N SER A 216 18.25 -8.57 13.99
CA SER A 216 19.14 -8.11 12.91
C SER A 216 19.72 -9.28 12.13
N ALA A 217 20.16 -10.36 12.80
CA ALA A 217 20.63 -11.56 12.12
C ALA A 217 19.54 -12.18 11.21
N PHE A 218 18.29 -12.22 11.68
CA PHE A 218 17.17 -12.71 10.87
C PHE A 218 16.84 -11.81 9.67
N LEU A 219 16.78 -10.49 9.87
CA LEU A 219 16.58 -9.54 8.77
C LEU A 219 17.65 -9.72 7.68
N CYS A 220 18.91 -9.91 8.08
CA CYS A 220 20.01 -10.16 7.15
C CYS A 220 19.93 -11.51 6.41
N ILE A 221 19.48 -12.58 7.06
CA ILE A 221 19.25 -13.87 6.38
C ILE A 221 18.11 -13.80 5.37
N LEU A 222 17.10 -12.99 5.68
CA LEU A 222 15.94 -12.80 4.81
C LEU A 222 16.20 -11.80 3.68
N HIS A 223 17.28 -11.00 3.78
CA HIS A 223 17.56 -9.89 2.85
C HIS A 223 16.39 -8.91 2.78
N VAL A 224 15.86 -8.54 3.95
CA VAL A 224 14.75 -7.59 4.11
C VAL A 224 15.14 -6.49 5.12
N PRO A 225 14.68 -5.24 4.94
CA PRO A 225 13.92 -4.75 3.79
C PRO A 225 14.75 -4.66 2.50
N TYR A 226 16.07 -4.52 2.60
CA TYR A 226 16.94 -4.31 1.45
C TYR A 226 17.63 -5.59 0.98
N THR A 227 17.57 -5.84 -0.32
CA THR A 227 18.34 -6.91 -0.94
C THR A 227 19.83 -6.55 -0.93
N ARG A 228 20.68 -7.43 -0.37
CA ARG A 228 22.13 -7.23 -0.30
C ARG A 228 22.57 -5.97 0.45
N ASP A 229 22.01 -5.76 1.63
CA ASP A 229 22.47 -4.70 2.53
C ASP A 229 23.98 -4.90 2.87
N PRO A 230 24.87 -3.92 2.57
CA PRO A 230 26.28 -3.99 2.94
C PRO A 230 26.49 -4.24 4.44
N VAL A 231 25.62 -3.68 5.29
CA VAL A 231 25.66 -3.90 6.74
C VAL A 231 25.49 -5.38 7.08
N CYS A 232 24.66 -6.11 6.32
CA CYS A 232 24.48 -7.55 6.51
C CYS A 232 25.67 -8.38 6.04
N LEU A 233 26.42 -7.92 5.03
CA LEU A 233 27.67 -8.58 4.63
C LEU A 233 28.71 -8.49 5.74
N ASP A 234 28.81 -7.32 6.39
CA ASP A 234 29.71 -7.12 7.51
C ASP A 234 29.24 -7.87 8.76
N LEU A 235 27.95 -7.75 9.11
CA LEU A 235 27.35 -8.37 10.30
C LEU A 235 27.36 -9.91 10.23
N CYS A 236 27.07 -10.47 9.05
CA CYS A 236 27.00 -11.92 8.84
C CYS A 236 28.29 -12.51 8.27
N GLY A 237 29.37 -11.72 8.20
CA GLY A 237 30.71 -12.18 7.85
C GLY A 237 31.11 -13.38 8.70
N ASP A 238 31.88 -14.31 8.11
CA ASP A 238 32.38 -15.51 8.80
C ASP A 238 31.32 -16.36 9.53
N ARG A 239 30.08 -16.38 9.01
CA ARG A 239 28.93 -17.10 9.60
C ARG A 239 28.51 -16.57 10.98
N ALA A 240 28.86 -15.34 11.34
CA ALA A 240 28.49 -14.73 12.61
C ALA A 240 26.97 -14.76 12.85
N CYS A 241 26.14 -14.49 11.84
CA CYS A 241 24.68 -14.58 11.96
C CYS A 241 24.19 -16.00 12.26
N ASP A 242 24.78 -17.04 11.67
CA ASP A 242 24.42 -18.44 11.96
C ASP A 242 24.73 -18.77 13.43
N GLU A 243 25.86 -18.27 13.94
CA GLU A 243 26.24 -18.45 15.34
C GLU A 243 25.33 -17.70 16.30
N THR A 244 25.04 -16.43 16.00
CA THR A 244 24.10 -15.60 16.76
C THR A 244 22.76 -16.31 16.84
N ILE A 245 22.20 -16.74 15.70
CA ILE A 245 20.93 -17.44 15.68
C ILE A 245 20.99 -18.71 16.52
N ARG A 246 22.04 -19.52 16.38
CA ARG A 246 22.21 -20.75 17.17
C ARG A 246 22.36 -20.51 18.68
N LYS A 247 22.91 -19.37 19.11
CA LYS A 247 23.20 -19.11 20.53
C LYS A 247 22.10 -18.30 21.21
N THR A 248 21.58 -17.25 20.57
CA THR A 248 20.75 -16.23 21.22
C THR A 248 19.29 -16.26 20.77
N CYS A 249 18.99 -16.72 19.56
CA CYS A 249 17.61 -16.70 19.06
C CYS A 249 16.72 -17.79 19.69
N PRO A 250 15.41 -17.53 19.81
CA PRO A 250 14.40 -18.55 20.08
C PRO A 250 14.40 -19.68 19.03
N ASP A 251 13.86 -20.84 19.38
CA ASP A 251 13.77 -21.98 18.46
C ASP A 251 12.91 -21.69 17.23
N MET A 252 11.89 -20.84 17.39
CA MET A 252 11.04 -20.34 16.31
C MET A 252 10.96 -18.82 16.32
N MET A 253 10.98 -18.26 15.11
CA MET A 253 10.87 -16.83 14.86
C MET A 253 9.73 -16.57 13.88
N TYR A 254 8.89 -15.59 14.22
CA TYR A 254 7.87 -15.03 13.34
C TYR A 254 8.46 -13.78 12.70
N VAL A 255 8.64 -13.80 11.37
CA VAL A 255 9.23 -12.67 10.65
C VAL A 255 8.41 -12.42 9.37
N PRO A 256 7.75 -11.25 9.22
CA PRO A 256 7.68 -10.15 10.18
C PRO A 256 6.94 -10.53 11.48
N ALA A 257 7.04 -9.67 12.50
CA ALA A 257 6.37 -9.89 13.79
C ALA A 257 4.85 -9.68 13.71
N VAL A 258 4.40 -9.00 12.67
CA VAL A 258 2.99 -8.71 12.40
C VAL A 258 2.40 -9.76 11.44
N PRO A 259 1.09 -10.05 11.52
CA PRO A 259 0.45 -10.98 10.61
C PRO A 259 0.47 -10.45 9.18
N LEU A 260 0.70 -11.34 8.22
CA LEU A 260 0.71 -11.02 6.78
C LEU A 260 -0.69 -10.98 6.19
N PHE A 261 -1.57 -11.89 6.62
CA PHE A 261 -2.92 -12.00 6.07
C PHE A 261 -3.95 -12.29 7.16
N PHE A 262 -5.14 -11.72 6.99
CA PHE A 262 -6.35 -12.01 7.78
C PHE A 262 -6.15 -11.89 9.30
N GLY A 263 -5.11 -11.17 9.72
CA GLY A 263 -4.71 -11.01 11.11
C GLY A 263 -4.28 -12.26 11.87
N HIS A 264 -3.96 -13.34 11.17
CA HIS A 264 -3.54 -14.55 11.85
C HIS A 264 -2.54 -15.41 11.06
N VAL A 265 -2.19 -15.01 9.84
CA VAL A 265 -1.24 -15.77 9.01
C VAL A 265 0.16 -15.21 9.20
N TYR A 266 1.11 -16.07 9.60
CA TYR A 266 2.50 -15.68 9.84
C TYR A 266 3.46 -16.61 9.13
N PHE A 267 4.57 -16.05 8.65
CA PHE A 267 5.73 -16.84 8.25
C PHE A 267 6.57 -17.20 9.46
N VAL A 268 6.99 -18.46 9.50
CA VAL A 268 7.71 -19.04 10.63
C VAL A 268 9.03 -19.63 10.14
N TYR A 269 10.08 -19.34 10.91
CA TYR A 269 11.43 -19.79 10.68
C TYR A 269 11.98 -20.50 11.92
N THR A 270 12.70 -21.58 11.69
CA THR A 270 13.32 -22.38 12.74
C THR A 270 14.81 -22.12 12.81
N LYS A 271 15.32 -22.01 14.03
CA LYS A 271 16.75 -21.79 14.33
C LYS A 271 17.70 -22.76 13.64
N ASN A 272 17.29 -24.02 13.45
CA ASN A 272 18.13 -25.07 12.87
C ASN A 272 18.20 -25.04 11.33
N GLU A 273 17.14 -24.56 10.68
CA GLU A 273 17.06 -24.49 9.20
C GLU A 273 17.42 -23.08 8.68
N SER A 274 17.48 -22.06 9.56
CA SER A 274 17.87 -20.69 9.20
C SER A 274 19.38 -20.52 9.07
N LYS A 275 19.87 -20.40 7.85
CA LYS A 275 21.30 -20.20 7.55
C LYS A 275 21.50 -19.04 6.59
N TYR A 276 22.48 -18.20 6.89
CA TYR A 276 22.85 -17.08 6.05
C TYR A 276 23.44 -17.53 4.72
N ARG A 277 22.95 -16.93 3.65
CA ARG A 277 23.50 -17.09 2.30
C ARG A 277 23.59 -15.71 1.66
N PRO A 278 24.79 -15.22 1.31
CA PRO A 278 24.98 -13.85 0.82
C PRO A 278 24.17 -13.49 -0.42
N ASN A 279 23.84 -14.49 -1.26
CA ASN A 279 23.18 -14.28 -2.55
C ASN A 279 21.79 -14.96 -2.63
N LEU A 280 21.25 -15.44 -1.52
CA LEU A 280 19.98 -16.17 -1.53
C LEU A 280 19.16 -15.84 -0.28
N SER A 281 18.03 -15.16 -0.49
CA SER A 281 17.02 -14.94 0.57
C SER A 281 16.44 -16.27 1.03
N LEU A 282 16.37 -16.44 2.35
CA LEU A 282 15.72 -17.59 2.96
C LEU A 282 14.20 -17.48 2.80
N LYS A 283 13.63 -18.43 2.07
CA LYS A 283 12.17 -18.55 1.95
C LYS A 283 11.55 -18.98 3.29
N PRO A 284 10.30 -18.59 3.58
CA PRO A 284 9.54 -19.11 4.71
C PRO A 284 9.60 -20.64 4.75
N GLN A 285 9.89 -21.19 5.92
CA GLN A 285 9.97 -22.64 6.11
C GLN A 285 8.60 -23.22 6.46
N TYR A 286 7.86 -22.50 7.30
CA TYR A 286 6.54 -22.87 7.76
C TYR A 286 5.59 -21.67 7.71
N VAL A 287 4.30 -21.96 7.69
CA VAL A 287 3.21 -20.99 7.86
C VAL A 287 2.43 -21.38 9.11
N TYR A 288 2.20 -20.39 9.96
CA TYR A 288 1.24 -20.49 11.04
C TYR A 288 -0.06 -19.78 10.65
N TYR A 289 -1.19 -20.40 10.95
CA TYR A 289 -2.52 -19.80 10.86
C TYR A 289 -3.46 -20.42 11.89
N LYS A 290 -4.58 -19.73 12.17
CA LYS A 290 -5.63 -20.26 13.04
C LYS A 290 -6.46 -21.30 12.27
N GLU A 291 -6.36 -22.57 12.65
CA GLU A 291 -7.06 -23.68 11.98
C GLU A 291 -8.58 -23.48 11.91
N GLN A 292 -9.19 -22.84 12.92
CA GLN A 292 -10.63 -22.56 12.95
C GLN A 292 -11.09 -21.63 11.81
N LEU A 293 -10.19 -20.79 11.29
CA LEU A 293 -10.49 -19.81 10.24
C LEU A 293 -10.04 -20.29 8.85
N CYS A 294 -9.02 -21.16 8.81
CA CYS A 294 -8.35 -21.59 7.58
C CYS A 294 -8.33 -23.11 7.40
N GLY A 295 -9.20 -23.82 8.10
CA GLY A 295 -9.22 -25.28 8.12
C GLY A 295 -9.31 -25.88 6.72
N GLY A 296 -8.43 -26.84 6.43
CA GLY A 296 -8.40 -27.55 5.15
C GLY A 296 -7.64 -26.86 4.01
N LEU A 297 -7.07 -25.66 4.21
CA LEU A 297 -6.24 -24.98 3.20
C LEU A 297 -4.96 -25.75 2.85
N ILE A 298 -4.34 -26.41 3.84
CA ILE A 298 -3.10 -27.17 3.66
C ILE A 298 -3.27 -28.59 4.20
N ALA A 299 -4.16 -29.36 3.57
CA ALA A 299 -4.26 -30.79 3.85
C ALA A 299 -2.96 -31.52 3.41
N ASN A 300 -2.51 -32.48 4.21
CA ASN A 300 -1.42 -33.42 3.90
C ASN A 300 0.02 -32.86 3.80
N LYS A 301 0.30 -31.65 4.30
CA LYS A 301 1.70 -31.21 4.48
C LYS A 301 2.26 -31.58 5.86
N PRO A 302 3.58 -31.84 5.96
CA PRO A 302 4.24 -31.97 7.25
C PRO A 302 3.98 -30.74 8.12
N PHE A 303 3.77 -30.96 9.41
CA PHE A 303 3.57 -29.88 10.37
C PHE A 303 4.53 -30.03 11.54
N LEU A 304 4.75 -28.92 12.25
CA LEU A 304 5.51 -28.85 13.48
C LEU A 304 4.61 -28.26 14.56
N VAL A 305 4.61 -28.86 15.75
CA VAL A 305 3.90 -28.33 16.91
C VAL A 305 4.90 -27.75 17.89
N PHE A 306 4.71 -26.49 18.26
CA PHE A 306 5.56 -25.81 19.24
C PHE A 306 4.70 -24.89 20.09
N ASN A 307 4.83 -24.97 21.42
CA ASN A 307 4.00 -24.20 22.37
C ASN A 307 2.49 -24.26 22.07
N ASN A 308 1.96 -25.44 21.74
CA ASN A 308 0.56 -25.69 21.34
C ASN A 308 0.11 -24.98 20.06
N VAL A 309 1.06 -24.50 19.26
CA VAL A 309 0.82 -23.91 17.94
C VAL A 309 1.25 -24.90 16.86
N THR A 310 0.36 -25.16 15.89
CA THR A 310 0.65 -26.00 14.72
C THR A 310 1.06 -25.14 13.54
N CYS A 311 2.25 -25.38 13.00
CA CYS A 311 2.78 -24.70 11.82
C CYS A 311 2.94 -25.71 10.68
N HIS A 312 2.47 -25.37 9.49
CA HIS A 312 2.54 -26.24 8.32
C HIS A 312 3.73 -25.88 7.45
N ARG A 313 4.47 -26.88 6.95
CA ARG A 313 5.63 -26.65 6.08
C ARG A 313 5.19 -26.03 4.76
N PHE A 314 5.93 -25.02 4.29
CA PHE A 314 5.64 -24.32 3.03
C PHE A 314 5.80 -25.23 1.81
#